data_AF-A0A1M4M5A6-F1
#
_entry.id   AF-A0A1M4M5A6-F1
#
_cell.length_a   1.000
_cell.length_b   1.000
_cell.length_c   1.000
_cell.angle_alpha   90.00
_cell.angle_beta   90.00
_cell.angle_gamma   90.00
#
_symmetry.space_group_name_H-M   'P 1'
#
loop_
_entity.id
_entity.type
_entity.pdbx_description
1 polymer ?
#
loop_
_entity_poly.entity_id
_entity_poly.type
_entity_poly.pdbx_seq_one_letter_code
_entity_poly.pdbx_strand_id
1 'polypeptide(L)'
;MEEIVKSQTHQMTTMIMIKELDISKIDSIMKIWLEANITTHGFISKDYWKSNYDFVKKILPESTVYVYEEDDETKETEYSMVWEQ
;
A
#
# COMPACT_ATOMS: atom_id res chain seq x y z
N MET A 1 -46.97 -4.65 20.38
CA MET A 1 -45.63 -4.60 21.00
C MET A 1 -44.84 -5.73 20.37
N GLU A 2 -44.56 -5.72 19.07
CA GLU A 2 -43.66 -4.83 18.33
C GLU A 2 -42.28 -4.65 18.97
N GLU A 3 -41.26 -4.98 18.16
CA GLU A 3 -39.81 -4.90 18.36
C GLU A 3 -39.16 -5.87 19.34
N ILE A 4 -38.96 -7.11 18.89
CA ILE A 4 -37.91 -8.00 19.42
C ILE A 4 -36.83 -8.16 18.34
N VAL A 5 -35.67 -7.56 18.67
CA VAL A 5 -34.32 -7.77 18.12
C VAL A 5 -34.01 -7.13 16.75
N LYS A 6 -33.45 -5.92 16.88
CA LYS A 6 -32.44 -5.37 15.97
C LYS A 6 -31.35 -6.42 15.68
N SER A 7 -31.25 -6.87 14.44
CA SER A 7 -29.97 -7.32 13.90
C SER A 7 -29.76 -6.68 12.54
N GLN A 8 -29.29 -5.43 12.55
CA GLN A 8 -28.56 -4.92 11.41
C GLN A 8 -27.24 -5.69 11.35
N THR A 9 -27.17 -6.69 10.49
CA THR A 9 -25.91 -7.21 9.97
C THR A 9 -25.17 -6.01 9.36
N HIS A 10 -24.17 -5.49 10.07
CA HIS A 10 -23.19 -4.58 9.49
C HIS A 10 -22.41 -5.39 8.46
N GLN A 11 -22.70 -5.16 7.19
CA GLN A 11 -21.77 -5.55 6.13
C GLN A 11 -20.58 -4.61 6.27
N MET A 12 -19.49 -5.09 6.83
CA MET A 12 -18.19 -4.42 6.81
C MET A 12 -17.87 -4.17 5.34
N THR A 13 -17.98 -2.91 4.92
CA THR A 13 -17.72 -2.53 3.53
C THR A 13 -16.30 -2.00 3.50
N THR A 14 -15.38 -2.83 3.03
CA THR A 14 -14.03 -2.40 2.70
C THR A 14 -14.09 -1.31 1.64
N MET A 15 -13.50 -0.15 1.91
CA MET A 15 -13.35 0.92 0.91
C MET A 15 -12.02 0.74 0.19
N ILE A 16 -12.11 0.53 -1.13
CA ILE A 16 -10.95 0.39 -2.01
C ILE A 16 -10.79 1.68 -2.82
N MET A 17 -9.59 2.27 -2.81
CA MET A 17 -9.30 3.50 -3.55
C MET A 17 -7.93 3.42 -4.24
N ILE A 18 -7.89 3.73 -5.54
CA ILE A 18 -6.65 3.98 -6.26
C ILE A 18 -6.49 5.50 -6.39
N LYS A 19 -5.33 6.02 -5.98
CA LYS A 19 -5.04 7.46 -6.06
C LYS A 19 -3.56 7.71 -6.32
N GLU A 20 -3.23 8.92 -6.75
CA GLU A 20 -1.82 9.33 -6.90
C GLU A 20 -1.11 9.36 -5.54
N LEU A 21 0.20 9.12 -5.56
CA LEU A 21 1.06 9.15 -4.39
C LEU A 21 0.94 10.47 -3.62
N ASP A 22 0.49 10.38 -2.37
CA ASP A 22 0.68 11.45 -1.39
C ASP A 22 2.10 11.33 -0.81
N ILE A 23 2.94 12.35 -1.06
CA ILE A 23 4.32 12.38 -0.58
C ILE A 23 4.44 12.26 0.95
N SER A 24 3.38 12.62 1.70
CA SER A 24 3.34 12.43 3.15
C SER A 24 3.43 10.94 3.56
N LYS A 25 3.07 10.04 2.65
CA LYS A 25 3.07 8.59 2.83
C LYS A 25 4.31 7.89 2.25
N ILE A 26 5.30 8.65 1.74
CA ILE A 26 6.46 8.10 1.04
C ILE A 26 7.21 7.02 1.84
N ASP A 27 7.28 7.15 3.16
CA ASP A 27 7.96 6.18 4.02
C ASP A 27 7.26 4.81 4.03
N SER A 28 5.92 4.80 4.06
CA SER A 28 5.13 3.56 3.98
C SER A 28 5.27 2.91 2.62
N ILE A 29 5.21 3.71 1.56
CA ILE A 29 5.37 3.26 0.17
C ILE A 29 6.76 2.66 -0.06
N MET A 30 7.81 3.28 0.49
CA MET A 30 9.17 2.78 0.34
C MET A 30 9.43 1.47 1.11
N LYS A 31 8.73 1.23 2.23
CA LYS A 31 8.79 -0.07 2.91
C LYS A 31 8.25 -1.18 2.01
N ILE A 32 7.10 -0.93 1.38
CA ILE A 32 6.46 -1.88 0.47
C ILE A 32 7.32 -2.12 -0.76
N TRP A 33 7.89 -1.05 -1.35
CA TRP A 33 8.85 -1.19 -2.44
C TRP A 33 10.01 -2.11 -2.05
N LEU A 34 10.63 -1.91 -0.88
CA LEU A 34 11.78 -2.70 -0.46
C LEU A 34 11.41 -4.16 -0.21
N GLU A 35 10.32 -4.40 0.52
CA GLU A 35 9.86 -5.74 0.89
C GLU A 35 9.39 -6.54 -0.34
N ALA A 36 8.62 -5.91 -1.23
CA ALA A 36 8.14 -6.54 -2.46
C ALA A 36 9.30 -6.92 -3.39
N ASN A 37 10.29 -6.04 -3.56
CA ASN A 37 11.45 -6.31 -4.41
C ASN A 37 12.35 -7.40 -3.83
N ILE A 38 12.63 -7.38 -2.52
CA ILE A 38 13.40 -8.45 -1.85
C ILE A 38 12.72 -9.81 -1.99
N THR A 39 11.39 -9.84 -1.86
CA THR A 39 10.61 -11.09 -1.86
C THR A 39 10.45 -11.65 -3.27
N THR A 40 10.15 -10.80 -4.25
CA THR A 40 9.89 -11.21 -5.64
C THR A 40 11.18 -11.54 -6.40
N HIS A 41 12.25 -10.80 -6.13
CA HIS A 41 13.51 -10.89 -6.87
C HIS A 41 14.63 -11.47 -6.00
N GLY A 42 14.41 -12.63 -5.38
CA GLY A 42 15.40 -13.32 -4.54
C GLY A 42 16.70 -13.71 -5.27
N PHE A 43 16.74 -13.61 -6.60
CA PHE A 43 17.95 -13.78 -7.41
C PHE A 43 18.87 -12.54 -7.41
N ILE A 44 18.37 -11.37 -6.99
CA ILE A 44 19.15 -10.14 -6.77
C ILE A 44 19.46 -10.04 -5.27
N SER A 45 20.68 -9.65 -4.94
CA SER A 45 21.09 -9.49 -3.52
C SER A 45 20.19 -8.51 -2.78
N LYS A 46 19.82 -8.85 -1.54
CA LYS A 46 19.11 -7.93 -0.64
C LYS A 46 19.85 -6.61 -0.45
N ASP A 47 21.17 -6.62 -0.48
CA ASP A 47 21.99 -5.43 -0.28
C ASP A 47 21.88 -4.46 -1.46
N TYR A 48 21.63 -4.96 -2.67
CA TYR A 48 21.36 -4.10 -3.83
C TYR A 48 20.09 -3.27 -3.62
N TRP A 49 19.01 -3.89 -3.15
CA TRP A 49 17.76 -3.17 -2.88
C TRP A 49 17.93 -2.14 -1.77
N LYS A 50 18.65 -2.51 -0.70
CA LYS A 50 18.95 -1.59 0.42
C LYS A 50 19.83 -0.43 -0.02
N SER A 51 20.87 -0.66 -0.83
CA SER A 51 21.77 0.40 -1.29
C SER A 51 21.08 1.40 -2.21
N ASN A 52 20.01 0.99 -2.89
CA ASN A 52 19.23 1.84 -3.79
C ASN A 52 18.03 2.50 -3.09
N TYR A 53 17.72 2.16 -1.83
CA TYR A 53 16.53 2.64 -1.12
C TYR A 53 16.44 4.17 -1.08
N ASP A 54 17.50 4.85 -0.62
CA ASP A 54 17.52 6.31 -0.50
C ASP A 54 17.46 7.01 -1.87
N PHE A 55 18.11 6.43 -2.87
CA PHE A 55 18.06 6.94 -4.23
C PHE A 55 16.65 6.84 -4.80
N VAL A 56 16.02 5.67 -4.73
CA VAL A 56 14.65 5.44 -5.21
C VAL A 56 13.67 6.34 -4.48
N LYS A 57 13.77 6.45 -3.15
CA LYS A 57 12.93 7.36 -2.34
C LYS A 57 12.99 8.80 -2.83
N LYS A 58 14.16 9.26 -3.30
CA LYS A 58 14.33 10.61 -3.83
C LYS A 58 13.67 10.81 -5.19
N ILE A 59 13.77 9.83 -6.09
CA ILE A 59 13.27 9.96 -7.47
C ILE A 59 11.81 9.51 -7.63
N LEU A 60 11.28 8.72 -6.70
CA LEU A 60 9.92 8.19 -6.78
C LEU A 60 8.84 9.30 -6.88
N PRO A 61 8.94 10.43 -6.14
CA PRO A 61 7.99 11.54 -6.29
C PRO A 61 8.09 12.28 -7.63
N GLU A 62 9.16 12.09 -8.39
CA GLU A 62 9.31 12.66 -9.74
C GLU A 62 8.59 11.80 -10.81
N SER A 63 8.11 10.61 -10.43
CA SER A 63 7.35 9.70 -11.30
C SER A 63 5.86 9.76 -11.00
N THR A 64 5.03 9.44 -11.99
CA THR A 64 3.59 9.22 -11.76
C THR A 64 3.40 7.87 -11.05
N VAL A 65 3.14 7.90 -9.74
CA VAL A 65 2.93 6.70 -8.94
C VAL A 65 1.49 6.66 -8.44
N TYR A 66 0.81 5.55 -8.70
CA TYR A 66 -0.50 5.26 -8.14
C TYR A 66 -0.38 4.28 -6.99
N VAL A 67 -1.21 4.53 -5.98
CA VAL A 67 -1.25 3.80 -4.73
C VAL A 67 -2.65 3.26 -4.58
N TYR A 68 -2.74 1.95 -4.40
CA TYR A 68 -3.96 1.28 -3.94
C TYR A 68 -4.01 1.38 -2.41
N GLU A 69 -5.10 1.89 -1.87
CA GLU A 69 -5.39 1.93 -0.44
C GLU A 69 -6.67 1.15 -0.16
N GLU A 70 -6.59 0.29 0.85
CA GLU A 70 -7.72 -0.42 1.40
C GLU A 70 -7.96 0.10 2.82
N ASP A 71 -9.08 0.79 3.02
CA ASP A 71 -9.55 1.18 4.36
C ASP A 71 -10.46 0.07 4.88
N ASP A 72 -9.89 -0.78 5.73
CA ASP A 72 -10.66 -1.56 6.68
C ASP A 72 -10.94 -0.69 7.90
N GLU A 73 -12.20 -0.59 8.34
CA GLU A 73 -12.56 0.13 9.58
C GLU A 73 -11.81 -0.44 10.83
N THR A 74 -11.09 -1.56 10.65
CA THR A 74 -10.09 -2.12 11.54
C THR A 74 -8.62 -2.00 11.07
N LYS A 75 -8.11 -0.76 10.91
CA LYS A 75 -6.70 -0.38 11.22
C LYS A 75 -5.52 -1.04 10.45
N GLU A 76 -5.65 -1.53 9.24
CA GLU A 76 -4.47 -1.88 8.42
C GLU A 76 -4.59 -1.33 6.99
N THR A 77 -3.88 -0.24 6.70
CA THR A 77 -3.74 0.29 5.34
C THR A 77 -2.66 -0.49 4.61
N GLU A 78 -3.05 -1.40 3.73
CA GLU A 78 -2.16 -2.09 2.81
C GLU A 78 -1.97 -1.22 1.54
N TYR A 79 -0.72 -1.00 1.12
CA TYR A 79 -0.44 -0.28 -0.13
C TYR A 79 0.10 -1.23 -1.20
N SER A 80 -0.37 -1.09 -2.43
CA SER A 80 0.16 -1.81 -3.60
C SER A 80 0.58 -0.83 -4.70
N MET A 81 1.75 -1.07 -5.31
CA MET A 81 2.28 -0.34 -6.48
C MET A 81 2.14 -1.19 -7.74
N VAL A 82 1.65 -0.60 -8.83
CA VAL A 82 1.49 -1.23 -10.15
C VAL A 82 2.56 -0.66 -11.10
N TRP A 83 3.26 -1.53 -11.84
CA TRP A 83 4.22 -1.14 -12.88
C TRP A 83 3.74 -1.67 -14.25
N GLU A 84 3.64 -0.81 -15.27
CA GLU A 84 3.52 -1.23 -16.68
C GLU A 84 4.91 -1.47 -17.28
N GLN A 85 5.02 -2.49 -18.15
CA GLN A 85 6.25 -2.90 -18.87
C GLN A 85 6.51 -2.07 -20.12
#